data_AF-A0A524P5B4-F1
#
_entry.id   AF-A0A524P5B4-F1
#
_cell.length_a   1.000
_cell.length_b   1.000
_cell.length_c   1.000
_cell.angle_alpha   90.00
_cell.angle_beta   90.00
_cell.angle_gamma   90.00
#
_symmetry.space_group_name_H-M   'P 1'
#
loop_
_entity.id
_entity.type
_entity.pdbx_description
1 polymer ?
#
loop_
_entity_poly.entity_id
_entity_poly.type
_entity_poly.pdbx_seq_one_letter_code
_entity_poly.pdbx_strand_id
1 'polypeptide(L)'
;MKQINSKSPYFTLYEVVPDIYAAIEKDKMNVGSNAGFFDLGDQLIIFDTFLNIEAAKDLRQVAKEITGTPVSMVVISHFHTDHIIGLSAFMQEETFKPIVLTAPFTRNIMEKEFKADIQEIHALPDSKIQEFRDQLSHATTKTERLNAENTLRFYNNIRHPEVKAVIPNMTIADKIVIHGTKHTVELINVGTAHTTEDIIAYFPTEKVVFMGDLLFSNRDPWIGSGDPMKWVDFTDAFSKNDIEAYIPGHGSIGTMREIKLQTKYIREMIE
;
A
#
# COMPACT_ATOMS: atom_id res chain seq x y z
N MET A 1 -13.85 -15.36 4.14
CA MET A 1 -13.72 -13.94 4.50
C MET A 1 -14.63 -13.57 5.67
N LYS A 2 -14.06 -12.95 6.71
CA LYS A 2 -14.75 -12.50 7.92
C LYS A 2 -14.22 -11.13 8.32
N GLN A 3 -15.11 -10.18 8.63
CA GLN A 3 -14.69 -8.90 9.21
C GLN A 3 -14.28 -9.09 10.67
N ILE A 4 -13.12 -8.56 11.04
CA ILE A 4 -12.57 -8.58 12.40
C ILE A 4 -12.84 -7.22 13.06
N ASN A 5 -13.28 -7.24 14.31
CA ASN A 5 -13.51 -6.03 15.07
C ASN A 5 -12.20 -5.52 15.69
N SER A 6 -11.34 -4.90 14.86
CA SER A 6 -10.00 -4.43 15.27
C SER A 6 -10.00 -3.14 16.10
N LYS A 7 -11.17 -2.53 16.39
CA LYS A 7 -11.32 -1.18 17.00
C LYS A 7 -10.58 -0.03 16.28
N SER A 8 -9.80 -0.31 15.23
CA SER A 8 -9.06 0.67 14.45
C SER A 8 -10.01 1.75 13.93
N PRO A 9 -9.72 3.04 14.17
CA PRO A 9 -10.47 4.10 13.52
C PRO A 9 -10.11 4.18 12.03
N TYR A 10 -8.91 3.75 11.63
CA TYR A 10 -8.26 3.99 10.34
C TYR A 10 -8.68 3.04 9.21
N PHE A 11 -8.86 1.76 9.54
CA PHE A 11 -9.19 0.72 8.56
C PHE A 11 -10.27 -0.23 9.09
N THR A 12 -10.89 -0.96 8.17
CA THR A 12 -11.71 -2.13 8.45
C THR A 12 -10.88 -3.36 8.18
N LEU A 13 -10.71 -4.23 9.19
CA LEU A 13 -9.92 -5.43 9.06
C LEU A 13 -10.78 -6.61 8.60
N TYR A 14 -10.31 -7.33 7.58
CA TYR A 14 -10.91 -8.56 7.10
C TYR A 14 -9.90 -9.70 7.18
N GLU A 15 -10.27 -10.79 7.83
CA GLU A 15 -9.62 -12.09 7.65
C GLU A 15 -10.13 -12.68 6.33
N VAL A 16 -9.31 -12.62 5.28
CA VAL A 16 -9.68 -13.05 3.92
C VAL A 16 -9.89 -14.56 3.92
N VAL A 17 -8.86 -15.25 4.42
CA VAL A 17 -8.80 -16.65 4.83
C VAL A 17 -8.06 -16.69 6.18
N PRO A 18 -8.08 -17.82 6.94
CA PRO A 18 -7.32 -17.92 8.18
C PRO A 18 -5.88 -17.42 8.02
N ASP A 19 -5.41 -16.63 8.99
CA ASP A 19 -4.05 -16.08 9.07
C ASP A 19 -3.65 -15.04 7.98
N ILE A 20 -4.53 -14.72 7.02
CA ILE A 20 -4.30 -13.70 5.97
C ILE A 20 -5.32 -12.57 6.08
N TYR A 21 -4.84 -11.35 6.32
CA TYR A 21 -5.66 -10.21 6.67
C TYR A 21 -5.47 -9.02 5.74
N ALA A 22 -6.59 -8.43 5.31
CA ALA A 22 -6.63 -7.18 4.55
C ALA A 22 -7.14 -6.04 5.44
N ALA A 23 -6.37 -4.95 5.50
CA ALA A 23 -6.71 -3.72 6.19
C ALA A 23 -7.22 -2.70 5.15
N ILE A 24 -8.54 -2.61 5.01
CA ILE A 24 -9.19 -1.77 4.01
C ILE A 24 -9.41 -0.37 4.56
N GLU A 25 -8.93 0.65 3.84
CA GLU A 25 -9.03 2.03 4.28
C GLU A 25 -10.48 2.45 4.57
N LYS A 26 -10.65 3.31 5.57
CA LYS A 26 -11.90 4.04 5.79
C LYS A 26 -11.74 5.43 5.19
N ASP A 27 -12.51 5.73 4.15
CA ASP A 27 -12.44 6.98 3.35
C ASP A 27 -12.25 8.26 4.18
N LYS A 28 -12.88 8.36 5.35
CA LYS A 28 -12.85 9.56 6.20
C LYS A 28 -11.54 9.76 6.97
N MET A 29 -10.67 8.77 7.00
CA MET A 29 -9.50 8.73 7.88
C MET A 29 -8.20 9.05 7.19
N ASN A 30 -8.23 9.35 5.88
CA ASN A 30 -7.11 9.92 5.16
C ASN A 30 -5.84 9.03 5.18
N VAL A 31 -6.03 7.71 5.08
CA VAL A 31 -4.94 6.73 5.18
C VAL A 31 -4.33 6.36 3.84
N GLY A 32 -4.97 6.74 2.72
CA GLY A 32 -4.37 6.78 1.40
C GLY A 32 -4.62 5.51 0.61
N SER A 33 -4.02 4.41 1.06
CA SER A 33 -4.11 3.10 0.45
C SER A 33 -4.74 2.08 1.42
N ASN A 34 -4.97 0.87 0.93
CA ASN A 34 -5.12 -0.32 1.75
C ASN A 34 -3.73 -0.85 2.14
N ALA A 35 -3.72 -1.74 3.12
CA ALA A 35 -2.57 -2.55 3.49
C ALA A 35 -3.03 -3.97 3.86
N GLY A 36 -2.10 -4.80 4.29
CA GLY A 36 -2.42 -6.12 4.81
C GLY A 36 -1.32 -6.72 5.65
N PHE A 37 -1.63 -7.86 6.25
CA PHE A 37 -0.62 -8.69 6.90
C PHE A 37 -1.00 -10.16 6.82
N PHE A 38 0.01 -11.02 6.92
CA PHE A 38 -0.18 -12.46 6.91
C PHE A 38 0.82 -13.13 7.85
N ASP A 39 0.30 -14.05 8.66
CA ASP A 39 1.07 -14.88 9.58
C ASP A 39 1.39 -16.22 8.91
N LEU A 40 2.63 -16.36 8.45
CA LEU A 40 3.10 -17.62 7.87
C LEU A 40 3.41 -18.67 8.96
N GLY A 41 3.22 -18.34 10.24
CA GLY A 41 3.38 -19.19 11.42
C GLY A 41 4.71 -18.96 12.14
N ASP A 42 5.81 -18.85 11.40
CA ASP A 42 7.14 -18.48 11.90
C ASP A 42 7.54 -17.04 11.54
N GLN A 43 6.78 -16.40 10.63
CA GLN A 43 7.03 -15.06 10.11
C GLN A 43 5.72 -14.30 9.98
N LEU A 44 5.64 -13.14 10.63
CA LEU A 44 4.60 -12.14 10.38
C LEU A 44 5.10 -11.12 9.36
N ILE A 45 4.36 -10.96 8.27
CA ILE A 45 4.72 -10.07 7.17
C ILE A 45 3.61 -9.03 6.97
N ILE A 46 4.02 -7.77 6.80
CA ILE A 46 3.14 -6.65 6.42
C ILE A 46 3.30 -6.38 4.93
N PHE A 47 2.20 -6.02 4.26
CA PHE A 47 2.19 -5.60 2.87
C PHE A 47 1.61 -4.18 2.77
N ASP A 48 2.45 -3.23 2.33
CA ASP A 48 2.22 -1.77 2.32
C ASP A 48 1.93 -1.15 3.70
N THR A 49 2.05 0.18 3.79
CA THR A 49 2.15 0.86 5.08
C THR A 49 1.33 2.13 5.23
N PHE A 50 0.41 2.44 4.32
CA PHE A 50 -0.42 3.66 4.34
C PHE A 50 0.37 4.97 4.17
N LEU A 51 -0.37 6.03 3.83
CA LEU A 51 0.06 7.43 3.89
C LEU A 51 0.19 7.91 5.34
N ASN A 52 -0.62 7.35 6.25
CA ASN A 52 -0.77 7.83 7.61
C ASN A 52 0.01 6.98 8.61
N ILE A 53 0.96 7.60 9.32
CA ILE A 53 1.82 6.87 10.27
C ILE A 53 1.04 6.31 11.48
N GLU A 54 -0.03 6.96 11.92
CA GLU A 54 -0.85 6.44 13.02
C GLU A 54 -1.66 5.21 12.58
N ALA A 55 -2.14 5.17 11.34
CA ALA A 55 -2.74 3.98 10.74
C ALA A 55 -1.73 2.82 10.65
N ALA A 56 -0.48 3.12 10.30
CA ALA A 56 0.59 2.13 10.26
C ALA A 56 0.97 1.58 11.64
N LYS A 57 1.04 2.45 12.67
CA LYS A 57 1.23 2.03 14.07
C LYS A 57 0.11 1.12 14.54
N ASP A 58 -1.13 1.47 14.21
CA ASP A 58 -2.32 0.70 14.55
C ASP A 58 -2.32 -0.66 13.83
N LEU A 59 -1.95 -0.70 12.54
CA LEU A 59 -1.77 -1.96 11.79
C LEU A 59 -0.71 -2.86 12.45
N ARG A 60 0.46 -2.30 12.79
CA ARG A 60 1.52 -3.03 13.49
C ARG A 60 1.03 -3.61 14.82
N GLN A 61 0.31 -2.81 15.60
CA GLN A 61 -0.21 -3.22 16.90
C GLN A 61 -1.27 -4.32 16.75
N VAL A 62 -2.25 -4.12 15.88
CA VAL A 62 -3.32 -5.10 15.61
C VAL A 62 -2.76 -6.43 15.10
N ALA A 63 -1.78 -6.38 14.18
CA ALA A 63 -1.13 -7.60 13.68
C ALA A 63 -0.43 -8.38 14.80
N LYS A 64 0.31 -7.68 15.67
CA LYS A 64 0.98 -8.27 16.84
C LYS A 64 0.00 -8.84 17.87
N GLU A 65 -1.13 -8.17 18.11
CA GLU A 65 -2.16 -8.62 19.04
C GLU A 65 -2.89 -9.88 18.57
N ILE A 66 -3.16 -9.98 17.26
CA ILE A 66 -3.85 -11.13 16.67
C ILE A 66 -2.94 -12.36 16.62
N THR A 67 -1.68 -12.17 16.24
CA THR A 67 -0.75 -13.28 15.93
C THR A 67 0.16 -13.65 17.09
N GLY A 68 0.37 -12.73 18.04
CA GLY A 68 1.31 -12.90 19.15
C GLY A 68 2.79 -12.82 18.72
N THR A 69 3.08 -12.55 17.45
CA THR A 69 4.44 -12.48 16.90
C THR A 69 4.80 -11.04 16.50
N PRO A 70 6.07 -10.61 16.69
CA PRO A 70 6.52 -9.33 16.16
C PRO A 70 6.60 -9.39 14.63
N VAL A 71 6.41 -8.25 13.98
CA VAL A 71 6.57 -8.12 12.52
C VAL A 71 8.01 -8.46 12.13
N SER A 72 8.16 -9.45 11.27
CA SER A 72 9.46 -9.96 10.77
C SER A 72 9.89 -9.26 9.48
N MET A 73 8.93 -8.90 8.63
CA MET A 73 9.17 -8.28 7.33
C MET A 73 8.06 -7.28 6.98
N VAL A 74 8.44 -6.21 6.29
CA VAL A 74 7.52 -5.29 5.60
C VAL A 74 7.84 -5.33 4.12
N VAL A 75 6.86 -5.68 3.30
CA VAL A 75 6.93 -5.67 1.84
C VAL A 75 6.26 -4.40 1.34
N ILE A 76 6.97 -3.63 0.52
CA ILE A 76 6.45 -2.45 -0.16
C ILE A 76 6.20 -2.79 -1.62
N SER A 77 4.97 -2.60 -2.08
CA SER A 77 4.55 -2.89 -3.44
C SER A 77 5.26 -2.02 -4.47
N HIS A 78 5.31 -0.70 -4.25
CA HIS A 78 5.93 0.29 -5.14
C HIS A 78 6.23 1.62 -4.42
N PHE A 79 6.78 2.61 -5.14
CA PHE A 79 7.35 3.82 -4.54
C PHE A 79 6.33 4.94 -4.20
N HIS A 80 5.04 4.79 -4.49
CA HIS A 80 4.08 5.87 -4.22
C HIS A 80 3.93 6.11 -2.71
N THR A 81 3.77 7.39 -2.35
CA THR A 81 3.86 7.88 -0.97
C THR A 81 2.84 7.24 -0.03
N ASP A 82 1.66 6.96 -0.53
CA ASP A 82 0.57 6.35 0.23
C ASP A 82 0.79 4.87 0.54
N HIS A 83 1.83 4.24 0.00
CA HIS A 83 2.24 2.89 0.37
C HIS A 83 3.45 2.89 1.31
N ILE A 84 4.25 3.98 1.36
CA ILE A 84 5.58 3.98 2.00
C ILE A 84 5.74 4.93 3.20
N ILE A 85 4.85 5.91 3.40
CA ILE A 85 5.06 6.91 4.47
C ILE A 85 4.99 6.26 5.86
N GLY A 86 4.02 5.36 6.08
CA GLY A 86 3.85 4.70 7.37
C GLY A 86 4.94 3.69 7.71
N LEU A 87 5.87 3.39 6.80
CA LEU A 87 7.02 2.52 7.04
C LEU A 87 7.84 2.93 8.27
N SER A 88 7.88 4.23 8.56
CA SER A 88 8.50 4.79 9.78
C SER A 88 7.99 4.13 11.05
N ALA A 89 6.69 3.80 11.13
CA ALA A 89 6.09 3.15 12.28
C ALA A 89 6.73 1.80 12.59
N PHE A 90 7.17 1.05 11.59
CA PHE A 90 7.77 -0.28 11.79
C PHE A 90 9.23 -0.20 12.25
N MET A 91 9.90 0.93 12.04
CA MET A 91 11.30 1.14 12.42
C MET A 91 11.50 1.65 13.85
N GLN A 92 10.41 2.01 14.53
CA GLN A 92 10.40 2.51 15.90
C GLN A 92 10.38 1.41 16.96
N GLU A 93 10.23 0.14 16.59
CA GLU A 93 10.36 -0.98 17.54
C GLU A 93 11.81 -1.08 18.03
N GLU A 94 12.01 -1.01 19.35
CA GLU A 94 13.35 -0.99 19.97
C GLU A 94 13.98 -2.39 20.03
N THR A 95 13.16 -3.43 20.09
CA THR A 95 13.61 -4.81 20.35
C THR A 95 13.95 -5.58 19.09
N PHE A 96 13.22 -5.35 18.00
CA PHE A 96 13.41 -6.04 16.74
C PHE A 96 13.00 -5.13 15.57
N LYS A 97 13.86 -5.02 14.56
CA LYS A 97 13.57 -4.26 13.34
C LYS A 97 13.31 -5.23 12.19
N PRO A 98 12.15 -5.15 11.52
CA PRO A 98 11.85 -6.04 10.40
C PRO A 98 12.77 -5.79 9.21
N ILE A 99 12.90 -6.81 8.37
CA ILE A 99 13.43 -6.64 7.00
C ILE A 99 12.45 -5.77 6.23
N VAL A 100 12.95 -4.82 5.44
CA VAL A 100 12.12 -4.01 4.54
C VAL A 100 12.51 -4.36 3.12
N LEU A 101 11.56 -4.93 2.39
CA LEU A 101 11.76 -5.54 1.08
C LEU A 101 10.93 -4.81 0.02
N THR A 102 11.54 -4.52 -1.13
CA THR A 102 10.84 -3.97 -2.30
C THR A 102 11.57 -4.27 -3.62
N ALA A 103 11.16 -3.69 -4.74
CA ALA A 103 11.83 -3.83 -6.03
C ALA A 103 13.06 -2.90 -6.15
N PRO A 104 14.11 -3.28 -6.91
CA PRO A 104 15.32 -2.45 -7.07
C PRO A 104 15.06 -0.99 -7.47
N PHE A 105 14.17 -0.76 -8.42
CA PHE A 105 13.77 0.56 -8.89
C PHE A 105 13.07 1.34 -7.79
N THR A 106 12.10 0.73 -7.10
CA THR A 106 11.40 1.35 -5.97
C THR A 106 12.39 1.76 -4.88
N ARG A 107 13.33 0.89 -4.50
CA ARG A 107 14.39 1.25 -3.54
C ARG A 107 15.23 2.43 -4.04
N ASN A 108 15.60 2.45 -5.33
CA ASN A 108 16.38 3.54 -5.92
C ASN A 108 15.63 4.88 -5.91
N ILE A 109 14.34 4.91 -6.22
CA ILE A 109 13.49 6.11 -6.12
C ILE A 109 13.41 6.57 -4.66
N MET A 110 13.19 5.64 -3.74
CA MET A 110 13.13 5.98 -2.31
C MET A 110 14.46 6.58 -1.81
N GLU A 111 15.60 6.08 -2.29
CA GLU A 111 16.92 6.55 -1.90
C GLU A 111 17.26 7.93 -2.49
N LYS A 112 16.87 8.19 -3.74
CA LYS A 112 17.26 9.39 -4.49
C LYS A 112 16.27 10.55 -4.36
N GLU A 113 14.98 10.26 -4.34
CA GLU A 113 13.91 11.26 -4.46
C GLU A 113 13.18 11.39 -3.12
N PHE A 114 12.55 10.30 -2.65
CA PHE A 114 11.76 10.32 -1.43
C PHE A 114 12.51 10.87 -0.21
N LYS A 115 13.79 10.52 -0.06
CA LYS A 115 14.61 11.05 1.03
C LYS A 115 14.74 12.58 0.99
N ALA A 116 14.92 13.15 -0.20
CA ALA A 116 14.97 14.60 -0.39
C ALA A 116 13.58 15.22 -0.14
N ASP A 117 12.52 14.62 -0.68
CA ASP A 117 11.14 15.10 -0.51
C ASP A 117 10.74 15.20 0.97
N ILE A 118 11.04 14.16 1.77
CA ILE A 118 10.77 14.19 3.23
C ILE A 118 11.50 15.35 3.90
N GLN A 119 12.78 15.59 3.54
CA GLN A 119 13.57 16.67 4.11
C GLN A 119 13.01 18.04 3.71
N GLU A 120 12.68 18.23 2.44
CA GLU A 120 12.11 19.48 1.92
C GLU A 120 10.75 19.79 2.55
N ILE A 121 9.86 18.79 2.64
CA ILE A 121 8.54 18.93 3.24
C ILE A 121 8.64 19.25 4.74
N HIS A 122 9.57 18.62 5.46
CA HIS A 122 9.81 18.93 6.88
C HIS A 122 10.39 20.33 7.07
N ALA A 123 11.17 20.82 6.12
CA ALA A 123 11.74 22.17 6.14
C ALA A 123 10.73 23.28 5.74
N LEU A 124 9.55 22.93 5.22
CA LEU A 124 8.53 23.91 4.87
C LEU A 124 8.11 24.73 6.10
N PRO A 125 8.03 26.07 5.98
CA PRO A 125 7.54 26.91 7.06
C PRO A 125 6.05 26.67 7.30
N ASP A 126 5.58 26.89 8.53
CA ASP A 126 4.17 26.73 8.87
C ASP A 126 3.24 27.65 8.07
N SER A 127 3.75 28.78 7.57
CA SER A 127 3.04 29.66 6.65
C SER A 127 2.61 28.94 5.36
N LYS A 128 3.39 27.95 4.88
CA LYS A 128 3.02 27.19 3.68
C LYS A 128 1.84 26.27 3.92
N ILE A 129 1.75 25.65 5.11
CA ILE A 129 0.59 24.86 5.49
C ILE A 129 -0.62 25.77 5.73
N GLN A 130 -0.42 26.97 6.27
CA GLN A 130 -1.50 27.93 6.39
C GLN A 130 -2.03 28.36 5.02
N GLU A 131 -1.17 28.58 4.01
CA GLU A 131 -1.59 28.85 2.63
C GLU A 131 -2.49 27.74 2.08
N PHE A 132 -2.14 26.47 2.30
CA PHE A 132 -3.00 25.35 1.89
C PHE A 132 -4.35 25.32 2.63
N ARG A 133 -4.38 25.72 3.92
CA ARG A 133 -5.64 25.87 4.68
C ARG A 133 -6.49 27.00 4.13
N ASP A 134 -5.85 28.09 3.74
CA ASP A 134 -6.53 29.24 3.15
C ASP A 134 -7.08 28.87 1.76
N GLN A 135 -6.37 28.09 0.95
CA GLN A 135 -6.90 27.57 -0.31
C GLN A 135 -8.18 26.74 -0.09
N LEU A 136 -8.21 25.90 0.95
CA LEU A 136 -9.41 25.13 1.29
C LEU A 136 -10.58 26.03 1.75
N SER A 137 -10.31 27.05 2.56
CA SER A 137 -11.36 27.94 3.06
C SER A 137 -11.96 28.82 1.94
N HIS A 138 -11.16 29.17 0.94
CA HIS A 138 -11.58 29.95 -0.23
C HIS A 138 -12.08 29.10 -1.40
N ALA A 139 -12.05 27.77 -1.30
CA ALA A 139 -12.52 26.89 -2.36
C ALA A 139 -14.03 27.06 -2.61
N THR A 140 -14.37 27.47 -3.83
CA THR A 140 -15.75 27.78 -4.24
C THR A 140 -16.42 26.63 -4.98
N THR A 141 -15.63 25.77 -5.62
CA THR A 141 -16.12 24.58 -6.32
C THR A 141 -15.81 23.30 -5.56
N LYS A 142 -16.55 22.22 -5.88
CA LYS A 142 -16.29 20.88 -5.32
C LYS A 142 -14.88 20.39 -5.67
N THR A 143 -14.42 20.64 -6.90
CA THR A 143 -13.09 20.23 -7.37
C THR A 143 -11.97 20.99 -6.66
N GLU A 144 -12.11 22.31 -6.51
CA GLU A 144 -11.15 23.12 -5.75
C GLU A 144 -11.04 22.62 -4.30
N ARG A 145 -12.19 22.36 -3.67
CA ARG A 145 -12.24 21.86 -2.30
C ARG A 145 -11.55 20.51 -2.17
N LEU A 146 -11.86 19.57 -3.05
CA LEU A 146 -11.24 18.25 -3.06
C LEU A 146 -9.72 18.32 -3.27
N ASN A 147 -9.26 19.17 -4.19
CA ASN A 147 -7.83 19.34 -4.44
C ASN A 147 -7.10 19.96 -3.24
N ALA A 148 -7.70 20.98 -2.59
CA ALA A 148 -7.13 21.59 -1.40
C ALA A 148 -7.13 20.63 -0.20
N GLU A 149 -8.20 19.83 -0.02
CA GLU A 149 -8.27 18.77 0.99
C GLU A 149 -7.18 17.71 0.77
N ASN A 150 -7.00 17.23 -0.46
CA ASN A 150 -5.96 16.27 -0.81
C ASN A 150 -4.55 16.84 -0.58
N THR A 151 -4.34 18.11 -0.92
CA THR A 151 -3.06 18.80 -0.69
C THR A 151 -2.75 18.89 0.80
N LEU A 152 -3.69 19.39 1.61
CA LEU A 152 -3.54 19.44 3.06
C LEU A 152 -3.31 18.07 3.67
N ARG A 153 -4.06 17.06 3.22
CA ARG A 153 -3.90 15.66 3.66
C ARG A 153 -2.48 15.18 3.41
N PHE A 154 -1.97 15.36 2.19
CA PHE A 154 -0.63 14.92 1.81
C PHE A 154 0.43 15.56 2.70
N TYR A 155 0.46 16.90 2.78
CA TYR A 155 1.49 17.59 3.54
C TYR A 155 1.39 17.35 5.06
N ASN A 156 0.18 17.27 5.63
CA ASN A 156 0.03 17.02 7.07
C ASN A 156 0.50 15.63 7.48
N ASN A 157 0.24 14.60 6.65
CA ASN A 157 0.74 13.25 6.92
C ASN A 157 2.28 13.21 6.85
N ILE A 158 2.86 13.80 5.81
CA ILE A 158 4.32 13.77 5.62
C ILE A 158 5.06 14.61 6.67
N ARG A 159 4.53 15.79 7.05
CA ARG A 159 5.12 16.66 8.09
C ARG A 159 5.00 16.10 9.52
N HIS A 160 4.34 14.96 9.71
CA HIS A 160 4.28 14.34 11.02
C HIS A 160 5.71 14.12 11.57
N PRO A 161 6.02 14.51 12.83
CA PRO A 161 7.40 14.55 13.34
C PRO A 161 8.10 13.19 13.35
N GLU A 162 7.31 12.13 13.43
CA GLU A 162 7.75 10.74 13.45
C GLU A 162 7.94 10.12 12.05
N VAL A 163 7.48 10.77 10.98
CA VAL A 163 7.75 10.33 9.62
C VAL A 163 9.21 10.61 9.30
N LYS A 164 9.91 9.59 8.81
CA LYS A 164 11.31 9.65 8.38
C LYS A 164 11.45 8.90 7.05
N ALA A 165 12.45 9.27 6.27
CA ALA A 165 12.81 8.48 5.10
C ALA A 165 13.41 7.14 5.55
N VAL A 166 12.65 6.06 5.39
CA VAL A 166 13.13 4.69 5.61
C VAL A 166 13.45 4.07 4.26
N ILE A 167 14.70 3.66 4.05
CA ILE A 167 15.13 3.02 2.80
C ILE A 167 15.09 1.50 2.96
N PRO A 168 14.41 0.76 2.07
CA PRO A 168 14.40 -0.69 2.08
C PRO A 168 15.82 -1.29 2.07
N ASN A 169 16.03 -2.30 2.89
CA ASN A 169 17.34 -2.94 3.09
C ASN A 169 17.49 -4.26 2.32
N MET A 170 16.42 -4.73 1.68
CA MET A 170 16.43 -5.89 0.80
C MET A 170 15.66 -5.59 -0.48
N THR A 171 16.08 -6.19 -1.59
CA THR A 171 15.41 -6.03 -2.89
C THR A 171 15.10 -7.36 -3.56
N ILE A 172 14.03 -7.42 -4.35
CA ILE A 172 13.68 -8.58 -5.18
C ILE A 172 13.62 -8.21 -6.66
N ALA A 173 14.48 -8.85 -7.46
CA ALA A 173 14.55 -8.56 -8.90
C ALA A 173 13.46 -9.30 -9.71
N ASP A 174 13.04 -10.47 -9.25
CA ASP A 174 12.07 -11.31 -9.97
C ASP A 174 11.07 -11.89 -8.96
N LYS A 175 11.43 -12.98 -8.28
CA LYS A 175 10.52 -13.66 -7.34
C LYS A 175 11.26 -14.19 -6.11
N ILE A 176 10.61 -14.12 -4.96
CA ILE A 176 10.97 -14.88 -3.75
C ILE A 176 9.76 -15.69 -3.32
N VAL A 177 9.99 -16.94 -2.93
CA VAL A 177 8.99 -17.80 -2.28
C VAL A 177 9.37 -17.96 -0.83
N ILE A 178 8.48 -17.60 0.07
CA ILE A 178 8.67 -17.76 1.52
C ILE A 178 7.77 -18.90 1.98
N HIS A 179 8.39 -19.98 2.43
CA HIS A 179 7.71 -21.11 3.04
C HIS A 179 7.69 -20.92 4.56
N GLY A 180 6.52 -20.61 5.10
CA GLY A 180 6.30 -20.68 6.54
C GLY A 180 5.69 -22.01 6.97
N THR A 181 5.45 -22.13 8.27
CA THR A 181 4.86 -23.35 8.85
C THR A 181 3.35 -23.48 8.61
N LYS A 182 2.66 -22.38 8.32
CA LYS A 182 1.22 -22.34 7.99
C LYS A 182 0.94 -22.13 6.49
N HIS A 183 1.65 -21.19 5.87
CA HIS A 183 1.36 -20.73 4.50
C HIS A 183 2.64 -20.57 3.67
N THR A 184 2.49 -20.58 2.34
CA THR A 184 3.54 -20.20 1.40
C THR A 184 3.09 -18.96 0.64
N VAL A 185 3.91 -17.92 0.64
CA VAL A 185 3.68 -16.70 -0.15
C VAL A 185 4.72 -16.56 -1.24
N GLU A 186 4.27 -16.17 -2.43
CA GLU A 186 5.11 -15.76 -3.54
C GLU A 186 5.12 -14.24 -3.63
N LEU A 187 6.28 -13.62 -3.37
CA LEU A 187 6.51 -12.21 -3.63
C LEU A 187 7.07 -12.08 -5.05
N ILE A 188 6.32 -11.43 -5.94
CA ILE A 188 6.63 -11.38 -7.37
C ILE A 188 6.75 -9.93 -7.79
N ASN A 189 7.91 -9.54 -8.31
CA ASN A 189 8.10 -8.31 -9.07
C ASN A 189 7.55 -8.55 -10.47
N VAL A 190 6.44 -7.91 -10.82
CA VAL A 190 5.75 -8.12 -12.10
C VAL A 190 6.35 -7.28 -13.23
N GLY A 191 7.40 -6.51 -12.93
CA GLY A 191 7.98 -5.54 -13.84
C GLY A 191 7.08 -4.32 -14.02
N THR A 192 7.14 -3.72 -15.20
CA THR A 192 6.41 -2.47 -15.49
C THR A 192 4.93 -2.71 -15.66
N ALA A 193 4.12 -2.03 -14.86
CA ALA A 193 2.67 -1.97 -14.97
C ALA A 193 2.13 -0.63 -14.45
N HIS A 194 1.70 -0.54 -13.19
CA HIS A 194 1.27 0.73 -12.56
C HIS A 194 2.46 1.67 -12.36
N THR A 195 3.60 1.10 -11.98
CA THR A 195 4.90 1.78 -11.96
C THR A 195 5.92 1.06 -12.85
N THR A 196 7.20 1.43 -12.72
CA THR A 196 8.28 0.74 -13.44
C THR A 196 8.53 -0.68 -12.89
N GLU A 197 8.29 -0.90 -11.60
CA GLU A 197 8.37 -2.21 -10.94
C GLU A 197 7.35 -2.28 -9.79
N ASP A 198 6.38 -3.17 -9.93
CA ASP A 198 5.35 -3.42 -8.92
C ASP A 198 5.50 -4.81 -8.31
N ILE A 199 5.35 -4.92 -6.99
CA ILE A 199 5.36 -6.20 -6.28
C ILE A 199 3.95 -6.62 -5.89
N ILE A 200 3.65 -7.90 -6.09
CA ILE A 200 2.46 -8.57 -5.52
C ILE A 200 2.87 -9.62 -4.49
N ALA A 201 1.96 -9.92 -3.56
CA ALA A 201 2.06 -11.09 -2.70
C ALA A 201 0.94 -12.08 -3.06
N TYR A 202 1.32 -13.23 -3.63
CA TYR A 202 0.41 -14.25 -4.13
C TYR A 202 0.45 -15.52 -3.28
N PHE A 203 -0.74 -15.99 -2.90
CA PHE A 203 -0.97 -17.21 -2.15
C PHE A 203 -1.70 -18.23 -3.04
N PRO A 204 -0.98 -19.13 -3.72
CA PRO A 204 -1.59 -20.02 -4.70
C PRO A 204 -2.55 -21.03 -4.08
N THR A 205 -2.27 -21.51 -2.86
CA THR A 205 -3.12 -22.49 -2.18
C THR A 205 -4.41 -21.86 -1.67
N GLU A 206 -4.30 -20.67 -1.09
CA GLU A 206 -5.41 -19.91 -0.51
C GLU A 206 -6.19 -19.12 -1.58
N LYS A 207 -5.64 -19.01 -2.79
CA LYS A 207 -6.21 -18.27 -3.92
C LYS A 207 -6.42 -16.78 -3.60
N VAL A 208 -5.42 -16.18 -2.96
CA VAL A 208 -5.44 -14.78 -2.52
C VAL A 208 -4.25 -14.04 -3.14
N VAL A 209 -4.46 -12.79 -3.57
CA VAL A 209 -3.36 -11.92 -4.01
C VAL A 209 -3.50 -10.51 -3.44
N PHE A 210 -2.42 -9.96 -2.90
CA PHE A 210 -2.27 -8.53 -2.63
C PHE A 210 -1.60 -7.88 -3.83
N MET A 211 -2.25 -6.88 -4.39
CA MET A 211 -1.87 -6.31 -5.69
C MET A 211 -1.22 -4.94 -5.62
N GLY A 212 -1.27 -4.27 -4.46
CA GLY A 212 -1.04 -2.83 -4.42
C GLY A 212 -1.88 -2.14 -5.50
N ASP A 213 -1.31 -1.16 -6.16
CA ASP A 213 -2.00 -0.37 -7.19
C ASP A 213 -2.13 -1.06 -8.55
N LEU A 214 -1.79 -2.35 -8.65
CA LEU A 214 -2.20 -3.14 -9.82
C LEU A 214 -3.70 -3.43 -9.84
N LEU A 215 -4.43 -3.11 -8.75
CA LEU A 215 -5.88 -3.07 -8.70
C LEU A 215 -6.40 -1.86 -7.92
N PHE A 216 -7.30 -1.11 -8.54
CA PHE A 216 -8.16 -0.08 -7.99
C PHE A 216 -9.61 -0.59 -8.07
N SER A 217 -10.21 -0.88 -6.92
CA SER A 217 -11.53 -1.49 -6.84
C SER A 217 -12.61 -0.44 -6.57
N ASN A 218 -13.66 -0.41 -7.40
CA ASN A 218 -14.77 0.55 -7.30
C ASN A 218 -14.35 2.04 -7.32
N ARG A 219 -13.25 2.35 -8.01
CA ARG A 219 -12.75 3.71 -8.24
C ARG A 219 -11.86 3.75 -9.48
N ASP A 220 -11.61 4.96 -9.98
CA ASP A 220 -10.75 5.15 -11.16
C ASP A 220 -9.27 4.88 -10.81
N PRO A 221 -8.53 4.15 -11.67
CA PRO A 221 -7.10 3.91 -11.50
C PRO A 221 -6.26 5.15 -11.80
N TRP A 222 -5.13 5.28 -11.10
CA TRP A 222 -4.09 6.24 -11.46
C TRP A 222 -3.13 5.62 -12.49
N ILE A 223 -2.91 6.28 -13.63
CA ILE A 223 -2.17 5.72 -14.78
C ILE A 223 -0.89 6.52 -15.13
N GLY A 224 -0.34 7.24 -14.15
CA GLY A 224 0.68 8.27 -14.40
C GLY A 224 2.14 7.85 -14.23
N SER A 225 2.45 6.64 -13.76
CA SER A 225 3.82 6.27 -13.32
C SER A 225 4.40 5.01 -13.99
N GLY A 226 3.64 4.38 -14.88
CA GLY A 226 4.01 3.11 -15.51
C GLY A 226 3.57 3.04 -16.95
N ASP A 227 3.28 1.83 -17.42
CA ASP A 227 2.85 1.54 -18.78
C ASP A 227 1.46 0.86 -18.73
N PRO A 228 0.39 1.61 -19.03
CA PRO A 228 -0.97 1.09 -18.97
C PRO A 228 -1.22 -0.13 -19.86
N MET A 229 -0.51 -0.28 -20.98
CA MET A 229 -0.65 -1.44 -21.85
C MET A 229 0.01 -2.69 -21.25
N LYS A 230 1.20 -2.53 -20.66
CA LYS A 230 1.84 -3.64 -19.93
C LYS A 230 1.07 -4.04 -18.68
N TRP A 231 0.44 -3.07 -18.02
CA TRP A 231 -0.46 -3.36 -16.90
C TRP A 231 -1.63 -4.23 -17.33
N VAL A 232 -2.29 -3.86 -18.44
CA VAL A 232 -3.37 -4.66 -19.06
C VAL A 232 -2.89 -6.06 -19.45
N ASP A 233 -1.72 -6.19 -20.05
CA ASP A 233 -1.15 -7.50 -20.43
C ASP A 233 -0.89 -8.37 -19.20
N PHE A 234 -0.36 -7.77 -18.13
CA PHE A 234 -0.15 -8.45 -16.86
C PHE A 234 -1.47 -8.92 -16.24
N THR A 235 -2.48 -8.05 -16.10
CA THR A 235 -3.75 -8.43 -15.48
C THR A 235 -4.48 -9.50 -16.29
N ASP A 236 -4.46 -9.43 -17.62
CA ASP A 236 -5.02 -10.46 -18.50
C ASP A 236 -4.32 -11.81 -18.37
N ALA A 237 -2.98 -11.81 -18.27
CA ALA A 237 -2.23 -13.04 -18.09
C ALA A 237 -2.43 -13.63 -16.69
N PHE A 238 -2.32 -12.80 -15.66
CA PHE A 238 -2.37 -13.21 -14.26
C PHE A 238 -3.78 -13.64 -13.81
N SER A 239 -4.83 -13.06 -14.41
CA SER A 239 -6.22 -13.44 -14.17
C SER A 239 -6.57 -14.88 -14.61
N LYS A 240 -5.67 -15.58 -15.30
CA LYS A 240 -5.83 -17.00 -15.65
C LYS A 240 -5.56 -17.93 -14.47
N ASN A 241 -4.93 -17.44 -13.40
CA ASN A 241 -4.77 -18.19 -12.16
C ASN A 241 -6.12 -18.32 -11.43
N ASP A 242 -6.29 -19.43 -10.70
CA ASP A 242 -7.48 -19.63 -9.86
C ASP A 242 -7.33 -18.80 -8.58
N ILE A 243 -7.84 -17.56 -8.61
CA ILE A 243 -7.80 -16.59 -7.51
C ILE A 243 -9.22 -16.19 -7.14
N GLU A 244 -9.53 -16.30 -5.85
CA GLU A 244 -10.85 -15.99 -5.28
C GLU A 244 -10.92 -14.59 -4.66
N ALA A 245 -9.81 -14.09 -4.11
CA ALA A 245 -9.75 -12.76 -3.49
C ALA A 245 -8.57 -11.93 -4.00
N TYR A 246 -8.88 -10.72 -4.46
CA TYR A 246 -7.92 -9.73 -4.94
C TYR A 246 -7.93 -8.54 -3.98
N ILE A 247 -6.84 -8.32 -3.24
CA ILE A 247 -6.71 -7.21 -2.31
C ILE A 247 -6.07 -6.04 -3.08
N PRO A 248 -6.83 -4.97 -3.35
CA PRO A 248 -6.33 -3.82 -4.08
C PRO A 248 -5.52 -2.89 -3.19
N GLY A 249 -4.71 -2.04 -3.79
CA GLY A 249 -4.10 -0.87 -3.16
C GLY A 249 -5.15 0.16 -2.78
N HIS A 250 -6.27 0.20 -3.50
CA HIS A 250 -7.38 1.08 -3.15
C HIS A 250 -8.77 0.49 -3.37
N GLY A 251 -9.69 0.81 -2.46
CA GLY A 251 -11.08 0.38 -2.53
C GLY A 251 -11.33 -0.98 -1.88
N SER A 252 -12.49 -1.59 -2.16
CA SER A 252 -12.90 -2.84 -1.49
C SER A 252 -12.19 -4.07 -2.05
N ILE A 253 -12.02 -5.12 -1.23
CA ILE A 253 -11.55 -6.43 -1.69
C ILE A 253 -12.36 -6.86 -2.92
N GLY A 254 -11.66 -7.16 -4.00
CA GLY A 254 -12.23 -7.46 -5.30
C GLY A 254 -12.24 -8.96 -5.60
N THR A 255 -12.83 -9.25 -6.74
CA THR A 255 -12.87 -10.56 -7.40
C THR A 255 -12.35 -10.42 -8.83
N MET A 256 -12.39 -11.51 -9.59
CA MET A 256 -12.18 -11.48 -11.04
C MET A 256 -13.01 -10.40 -11.76
N ARG A 257 -14.18 -10.02 -11.21
CA ARG A 257 -15.03 -8.98 -11.78
C ARG A 257 -14.31 -7.64 -11.83
N GLU A 258 -13.68 -7.22 -10.73
CA GLU A 258 -12.98 -5.94 -10.61
C GLU A 258 -11.77 -5.88 -11.55
N ILE A 259 -11.01 -6.98 -11.68
CA ILE A 259 -9.89 -7.08 -12.64
C ILE A 259 -10.39 -6.83 -14.08
N LYS A 260 -11.49 -7.48 -14.47
CA LYS A 260 -12.06 -7.30 -15.82
C LYS A 260 -12.56 -5.89 -16.05
N LEU A 261 -13.21 -5.28 -15.06
CA LEU A 261 -13.71 -3.91 -15.16
C LEU A 261 -12.56 -2.91 -15.32
N GLN A 262 -11.53 -2.99 -14.50
CA GLN A 262 -10.36 -2.12 -14.60
C GLN A 262 -9.61 -2.33 -15.92
N THR A 263 -9.35 -3.58 -16.30
CA THR A 263 -8.61 -3.88 -17.54
C THR A 263 -9.35 -3.34 -18.76
N LYS A 264 -10.68 -3.48 -18.78
CA LYS A 264 -11.53 -2.88 -19.82
C LYS A 264 -11.43 -1.35 -19.80
N TYR A 265 -11.56 -0.73 -18.63
CA TYR A 265 -11.49 0.73 -18.48
C TYR A 265 -10.16 1.29 -18.98
N ILE A 266 -9.03 0.69 -18.58
CA ILE A 266 -7.70 1.13 -19.01
C ILE A 266 -7.57 1.02 -20.53
N ARG A 267 -8.04 -0.08 -21.15
CA ARG A 267 -8.05 -0.22 -22.62
C ARG A 267 -8.83 0.90 -23.31
N GLU A 268 -10.05 1.16 -22.84
CA GLU A 268 -10.94 2.19 -23.41
C GLU A 268 -10.38 3.61 -23.26
N MET A 269 -9.47 3.86 -22.32
CA MET A 269 -8.80 5.16 -22.15
C MET A 269 -7.62 5.38 -23.10
N ILE A 270 -7.03 4.32 -23.64
CA ILE A 270 -5.80 4.37 -24.45
C ILE A 270 -6.12 4.32 -25.96
N GLU A 271 -7.28 3.77 -26.33
CA GLU A 271 -7.81 3.75 -27.70
C GLU A 271 -8.47 5.07 -28.10
#